data_AF-A0A543KNP5-F1
#
_entry.id   AF-A0A543KNP5-F1
#
_cell.length_a   1.000
_cell.length_b   1.000
_cell.length_c   1.000
_cell.angle_alpha   90.00
_cell.angle_beta   90.00
_cell.angle_gamma   90.00
#
_symmetry.space_group_name_H-M   'P 1'
#
loop_
_entity.id
_entity.type
_entity.pdbx_description
1 polymer ?
#
loop_
_entity_poly.entity_id
_entity_poly.type
_entity_poly.pdbx_seq_one_letter_code
_entity_poly.pdbx_strand_id
1 'polypeptide(L)' 'MAAYHETELAKLVERVGQAIDDFRSGQMDAFGVDQVLFQYSRAAKELWKFCNLGPVELTASLITRDKPAVDWWGRGAPRR' A
#
# COMPACT_ATOMS: atom_id res chain seq x y z
N MET A 1 -9.18 13.22 -4.23
CA MET A 1 -7.82 12.68 -4.04
C MET A 1 -7.53 12.30 -2.58
N ALA A 2 -7.71 13.21 -1.61
CA ALA A 2 -7.44 12.91 -0.19
C ALA A 2 -8.15 11.65 0.35
N ALA A 3 -9.47 11.52 0.16
CA ALA A 3 -10.22 10.35 0.63
C ALA A 3 -9.78 9.02 -0.02
N TYR A 4 -9.43 9.04 -1.31
CA TYR A 4 -8.87 7.87 -2.00
C TYR A 4 -7.50 7.50 -1.42
N HIS A 5 -6.62 8.49 -1.25
CA HIS A 5 -5.30 8.28 -0.67
C HIS A 5 -5.40 7.68 0.73
N GLU A 6 -6.26 8.24 1.59
CA GLU A 6 -6.51 7.73 2.94
C GLU A 6 -7.04 6.30 2.92
N THR A 7 -8.03 6.01 2.07
CA THR A 7 -8.62 4.66 1.96
C THR A 7 -7.59 3.61 1.55
N GLU A 8 -6.77 3.90 0.53
CA GLU A 8 -5.74 2.96 0.08
C GLU A 8 -4.59 2.86 1.07
N LEU A 9 -4.23 3.95 1.75
CA LEU A 9 -3.20 3.93 2.80
C LEU A 9 -3.66 3.07 3.99
N ALA A 10 -4.93 3.14 4.38
CA ALA A 10 -5.48 2.33 5.46
C ALA A 10 -5.31 0.82 5.18
N LYS A 11 -5.57 0.37 3.95
CA LYS A 11 -5.34 -1.03 3.54
C LYS A 11 -3.88 -1.45 3.63
N LEU A 12 -2.95 -0.54 3.33
CA LEU A 12 -1.51 -0.81 3.48
C LEU A 12 -1.10 -0.89 4.95
N VAL A 13 -1.65 -0.02 5.80
CA VAL A 13 -1.41 -0.04 7.25
C VAL A 13 -2.00 -1.27 7.91
N GLU A 14 -3.17 -1.74 7.47
CA GLU A 14 -3.80 -2.96 7.97
C GLU A 14 -2.90 -4.19 7.78
N ARG A 15 -2.19 -4.29 6.64
CA ARG A 15 -1.21 -5.36 6.41
C ARG A 15 -0.02 -5.31 7.37
N VAL A 16 0.43 -4.10 7.72
CA VAL A 16 1.47 -3.93 8.74
C VAL A 16 0.93 -4.34 10.11
N GLY A 17 -0.31 -3.94 10.45
CA GLY A 17 -0.97 -4.36 11.68
C GLY A 17 -1.00 -5.88 11.84
N GLN A 18 -1.46 -6.58 10.79
CA GLN A 18 -1.49 -8.05 10.78
C GLN A 18 -0.10 -8.66 11.01
N ALA A 19 0.95 -8.16 10.34
CA ALA A 19 2.30 -8.68 10.53
C ALA A 19 2.84 -8.45 11.95
N ILE A 20 2.50 -7.32 12.57
CA ILE A 20 2.86 -7.05 13.97
C ILE A 20 2.10 -7.99 14.92
N ASP A 21 0.83 -8.26 14.65
CA ASP A 21 0.04 -9.20 15.46
C ASP A 21 0.54 -10.64 15.30
N ASP A 22 0.93 -11.05 14.09
CA ASP A 22 1.57 -12.34 13.83
C ASP A 22 2.93 -12.46 14.53
N PHE A 23 3.69 -11.36 14.61
CA PHE A 23 4.94 -11.34 15.39
C PHE A 23 4.69 -11.49 16.89
N ARG A 24 3.69 -10.78 17.42
CA ARG A 24 3.30 -10.88 18.83
C ARG A 24 2.79 -12.27 19.20
N SER A 25 2.15 -12.98 18.27
CA SER A 25 1.68 -14.36 18.46
C SER A 25 2.77 -15.41 18.25
N GLY A 26 3.96 -15.02 17.76
CA GLY A 26 5.05 -15.92 17.41
C GLY A 26 4.88 -16.65 16.08
N GLN A 27 3.89 -16.26 15.26
CA GLN A 27 3.65 -16.80 13.92
C GLN A 27 4.56 -16.19 12.85
N MET A 28 5.14 -15.01 13.12
CA MET A 28 6.10 -14.34 12.25
C MET A 28 7.36 -13.98 13.04
N ASP A 29 8.53 -14.14 12.44
CA ASP A 29 9.78 -13.68 13.03
C ASP A 29 10.06 -12.21 12.68
N ALA A 30 11.10 -11.63 13.29
CA ALA A 30 11.46 -10.23 13.05
C ALA A 30 11.85 -9.95 11.59
N PHE A 31 12.41 -10.93 10.87
CA PHE A 31 12.77 -10.77 9.45
C PHE A 31 11.55 -10.71 8.54
N GLY A 32 10.53 -11.52 8.81
CA GLY A 32 9.25 -11.47 8.13
C GLY A 32 8.57 -10.11 8.30
N VAL A 33 8.58 -9.58 9.54
CA VAL A 33 8.05 -8.23 9.82
C VAL A 33 8.83 -7.16 9.06
N ASP A 34 10.17 -7.21 9.09
CA ASP A 34 11.01 -6.26 8.37
C ASP A 34 10.71 -6.26 6.87
N GLN A 35 10.53 -7.44 6.27
CA GLN A 35 10.15 -7.56 4.87
C GLN A 35 8.78 -6.93 4.57
N VAL A 36 7.80 -7.12 5.45
CA VAL A 36 6.47 -6.49 5.33
C VAL A 36 6.58 -4.97 5.42
N LEU A 37 7.32 -4.46 6.40
CA LEU A 37 7.55 -3.01 6.56
C LEU A 37 8.29 -2.41 5.35
N PHE A 38 9.26 -3.13 4.81
CA PHE A 38 9.97 -2.72 3.61
C PHE A 38 9.03 -2.62 2.41
N GLN A 39 8.20 -3.64 2.17
CA GLN A 39 7.21 -3.62 1.08
C GLN A 39 6.14 -2.53 1.29
N TYR A 40 5.67 -2.33 2.53
CA TYR A 40 4.76 -1.23 2.90
C TYR A 40 5.35 0.13 2.50
N SER A 41 6.60 0.41 2.88
CA SER A 41 7.24 1.71 2.59
C SER A 41 7.26 2.02 1.09
N ARG A 42 7.46 0.99 0.26
CA ARG A 42 7.48 1.10 -1.20
C ARG A 42 6.09 1.26 -1.77
N ALA A 43 5.12 0.50 -1.29
CA ALA A 43 3.73 0.61 -1.70
C ALA A 43 3.16 2.01 -1.39
N ALA A 44 3.39 2.50 -0.16
CA ALA A 44 2.97 3.83 0.28
C ALA A 44 3.62 4.94 -0.56
N LYS A 45 4.90 4.77 -0.93
CA LYS A 45 5.59 5.70 -1.83
C LYS A 45 4.94 5.77 -3.22
N GLU A 46 4.60 4.64 -3.82
CA GLU A 46 3.94 4.61 -5.13
C GLU A 46 2.52 5.20 -5.08
N LEU A 47 1.77 4.92 -4.01
CA LEU A 47 0.48 5.54 -3.75
C LEU A 47 0.60 7.06 -3.63
N TRP A 48 1.56 7.55 -2.84
CA TRP A 48 1.81 8.98 -2.68
C TRP A 48 2.13 9.66 -4.02
N LYS A 49 3.00 9.06 -4.84
CA LYS A 49 3.33 9.60 -6.17
C LYS A 49 2.09 9.72 -7.03
N PHE A 50 1.27 8.67 -7.07
CA PHE A 50 0.04 8.67 -7.85
C PHE A 50 -0.91 9.77 -7.40
N CYS A 51 -1.07 9.94 -6.08
CA CYS A 51 -1.98 10.93 -5.54
C CYS A 51 -1.50 12.38 -5.67
N ASN A 52 -0.19 12.62 -5.79
CA ASN A 52 0.39 13.96 -5.67
C ASN A 52 1.19 14.44 -6.90
N LEU A 53 1.59 13.57 -7.84
CA LEU A 53 2.42 13.93 -9.00
C LEU A 53 1.69 13.90 -10.35
N GLY A 54 0.49 13.31 -10.45
CA GLY A 54 -0.26 13.22 -11.70
C GLY A 54 -1.20 14.40 -11.96
N PRO A 55 -1.53 14.72 -13.24
CA PRO A 55 -2.63 15.64 -13.56
C PRO A 55 -3.92 15.12 -12.92
N VAL A 56 -4.58 15.95 -12.11
CA VAL A 56 -5.69 15.54 -11.24
C VAL A 56 -6.82 14.88 -12.03
N GLU A 57 -7.09 15.36 -13.24
CA GLU A 57 -8.12 14.81 -14.15
C GLU A 57 -7.77 13.40 -14.64
N LEU A 58 -6.49 13.15 -14.94
CA LEU A 58 -6.02 11.84 -15.41
C LEU A 58 -6.04 10.82 -14.28
N THR A 59 -5.63 11.23 -13.08
CA THR A 59 -5.65 10.42 -11.87
C THR A 59 -7.09 10.13 -11.41
N ALA A 60 -7.99 11.12 -11.49
CA ALA A 60 -9.42 10.94 -11.19
C ALA A 60 -10.09 9.95 -12.16
N SER A 61 -9.75 10.00 -13.45
CA SER A 61 -10.25 9.05 -14.46
C SER A 61 -9.81 7.60 -14.22
N LEU A 62 -8.77 7.39 -13.41
CA LEU A 62 -8.26 6.06 -13.02
C LEU A 62 -8.93 5.53 -11.74
N ILE A 63 -9.56 6.42 -10.95
CA ILE A 63 -10.28 6.09 -9.71
C ILE A 63 -11.76 5.74 -9.99
N THR A 64 -12.24 5.91 -11.22
CA THR A 64 -13.61 5.58 -11.63
C THR A 64 -13.95 4.12 -11.30
N ARG A 65 -15.17 3.88 -10.78
CA ARG A 65 -15.66 2.58 -10.26
C ARG A 65 -15.49 1.39 -11.21
N ASP A 66 -15.42 1.63 -12.52
CA ASP A 66 -15.35 0.58 -13.53
C ASP A 66 -13.92 0.12 -13.86
N LYS A 67 -12.89 0.73 -13.24
CA LYS A 67 -11.50 0.27 -13.39
C LYS A 67 -11.11 -0.67 -12.25
N PRO A 68 -10.28 -1.69 -12.53
CA PRO A 68 -9.75 -2.56 -11.49
C PRO A 68 -9.02 -1.74 -10.43
N ALA A 69 -9.27 -2.04 -9.15
CA ALA A 69 -8.56 -1.43 -8.05
C ALA A 69 -7.05 -1.63 -8.24
N VAL A 70 -6.28 -0.56 -8.04
CA VAL A 70 -4.82 -0.62 -8.18
C VAL A 70 -4.26 -1.46 -7.03
N ASP A 71 -3.53 -2.52 -7.36
CA ASP A 71 -2.78 -3.30 -6.37
C ASP A 71 -1.54 -2.51 -5.90
N TRP A 72 -1.73 -1.66 -4.90
CA TRP A 72 -0.65 -0.88 -4.29
C TRP A 72 0.37 -1.77 -3.58
N TRP A 73 -0.07 -2.86 -2.95
CA TRP A 73 0.81 -3.79 -2.25
C TRP A 73 1.78 -4.46 -3.23
N GLY A 74 1.26 -4.98 -4.33
CA GLY A 74 2.07 -5.59 -5.39
C GLY A 74 3.04 -4.62 -6.05
N ARG A 75 2.66 -3.34 -6.22
CA ARG A 75 3.58 -2.29 -6.70
C ARG A 75 4.78 -2.05 -5.77
N GLY A 76 4.61 -2.30 -4.48
CA GLY A 76 5.68 -2.24 -3.49
C GLY A 76 6.61 -3.45 -3.47
N ALA A 77 6.28 -4.54 -4.16
CA ALA A 77 6.98 -5.82 -4.03
C ALA A 77 8.47 -5.72 -4.44
N PRO A 78 9.38 -6.45 -3.73
CA PRO A 78 10.75 -6.66 -4.17
C PRO A 78 10.82 -7.11 -5.63
N ARG A 79 11.71 -6.49 -6.43
CA ARG A 79 12.03 -7.03 -7.76
C ARG A 79 12.95 -8.24 -7.52
N ARG A 80 12.62 -9.38 -8.13
CA ARG A 80 13.48 -10.56 -8.15
C ARG A 80 14.62 -10.38 -9.14
#